data_AF-A0A3B0UV79-F1
#
_entry.id   AF-A0A3B0UV79-F1
#
_cell.length_a   1.000
_cell.length_b   1.000
_cell.length_c   1.000
_cell.angle_alpha   90.00
_cell.angle_beta   90.00
_cell.angle_gamma   90.00
#
_symmetry.space_group_name_H-M   'P 1'
#
loop_
_entity.id
_entity.type
_entity.pdbx_description
1 polymer ?
#
loop_
_entity_poly.entity_id
_entity_poly.type
_entity_poly.pdbx_seq_one_letter_code
_entity_poly.pdbx_strand_id
1 'polypeptide(L)'
;HPLVETQSNALDEAGYKQQLQPRELNLFYLTDGLRARIIKEGDSYSVVDTGLQFSKKEIESLLETNPERFSPNVILRPVYQEVILPNLGYVGGPSELAYWFQLKSVFDHFKLAFPILMPRSFVMYLGQATCRKIDKLGVAIKDIFLREDLFINAYVKSKSNGQLSLAEAKEELTALFAGIKKKAAKVDATLAALVESEQINSVKSINRVEQKMLKAEKRNRKDELRMLKEIYESLYPGGVPHERRENILSVDNPNFIEQLFAQLNPLDLKYVILKPDNRQH
;
A
#
# COMPACT_ATOMS: atom_id res chain seq x y z
N HIS A 1 0.45 25.69 1.57
CA HIS A 1 -0.10 26.33 2.79
C HIS A 1 0.84 26.03 3.95
N PRO A 2 1.32 27.06 4.67
CA PRO A 2 2.40 26.91 5.64
C PRO A 2 2.14 25.84 6.70
N LEU A 3 0.94 25.79 7.27
CA LEU A 3 0.59 24.79 8.31
C LEU A 3 0.81 23.35 7.84
N VAL A 4 0.35 23.02 6.63
CA VAL A 4 0.48 21.67 6.08
C VAL A 4 1.92 21.41 5.67
N GLU A 5 2.60 22.37 5.05
CA GLU A 5 4.03 22.26 4.67
C GLU A 5 4.92 21.96 5.87
N THR A 6 4.73 22.66 6.99
CA THR A 6 5.49 22.42 8.22
C THR A 6 5.31 20.98 8.72
N GLN A 7 4.05 20.51 8.77
CA GLN A 7 3.76 19.15 9.22
C GLN A 7 4.26 18.10 8.22
N SER A 8 4.14 18.36 6.92
CA SER A 8 4.63 17.49 5.85
C SER A 8 6.14 17.35 5.88
N ASN A 9 6.89 18.42 6.19
CA ASN A 9 8.36 18.36 6.33
C ASN A 9 8.77 17.55 7.56
N ALA A 10 8.09 17.73 8.70
CA ALA A 10 8.36 16.93 9.90
C ALA A 10 8.09 15.43 9.67
N LEU A 11 7.06 15.09 8.88
CA LEU A 11 6.78 13.70 8.49
C LEU A 11 7.85 13.14 7.55
N ASP A 12 8.34 13.95 6.61
CA ASP A 12 9.39 13.54 5.66
C ASP A 12 10.73 13.28 6.38
N GLU A 13 11.11 14.15 7.32
CA GLU A 13 12.28 13.96 8.21
C GLU A 13 12.17 12.67 9.04
N ALA A 14 10.95 12.29 9.43
CA ALA A 14 10.67 11.02 10.12
C ALA A 14 10.58 9.80 9.18
N GLY A 15 10.80 9.98 7.87
CA GLY A 15 10.79 8.90 6.87
C GLY A 15 9.42 8.57 6.29
N TYR A 16 8.40 9.41 6.52
CA TYR A 16 7.05 9.24 5.98
C TYR A 16 6.84 10.09 4.72
N LYS A 17 6.60 9.42 3.59
CA LYS A 17 6.39 10.09 2.31
C LYS A 17 5.13 10.95 2.32
N GLN A 18 5.29 12.20 1.91
CA GLN A 18 4.20 13.17 1.74
C GLN A 18 3.21 12.72 0.65
N GLN A 19 1.90 12.87 0.91
CA GLN A 19 0.84 12.55 -0.04
C GLN A 19 0.05 13.76 -0.53
N LEU A 20 0.12 14.89 0.18
CA LEU A 20 -0.61 16.10 -0.17
C LEU A 20 0.35 17.23 -0.51
N GLN A 21 -0.03 17.98 -1.52
CA GLN A 21 0.61 19.24 -1.89
C GLN A 21 -0.37 20.36 -1.54
N PRO A 22 -0.09 21.14 -0.48
CA PRO A 22 -1.04 22.13 -0.01
C PRO A 22 -1.08 23.35 -0.92
N ARG A 23 -2.25 23.96 -1.02
CA ARG A 23 -2.49 25.16 -1.83
C ARG A 23 -2.81 26.35 -0.95
N GLU A 24 -2.67 27.55 -1.48
CA GLU A 24 -2.98 28.78 -0.75
C GLU A 24 -4.47 28.82 -0.35
N LEU A 25 -5.37 28.58 -1.32
CA LEU A 25 -6.81 28.43 -1.10
C LEU A 25 -7.24 26.96 -1.19
N ASN A 26 -8.07 26.54 -0.23
CA ASN A 26 -8.48 25.15 -0.03
C ASN A 26 -9.99 24.94 -0.18
N LEU A 27 -10.65 25.85 -0.90
CA LEU A 27 -12.09 25.82 -1.23
C LEU A 27 -12.28 25.73 -2.75
N PHE A 28 -13.36 25.08 -3.16
CA PHE A 28 -13.89 25.06 -4.51
C PHE A 28 -15.18 25.88 -4.58
N TYR A 29 -15.44 26.45 -5.74
CA TYR A 29 -16.71 27.07 -6.09
C TYR A 29 -17.60 26.07 -6.83
N LEU A 30 -18.88 26.09 -6.50
CA LEU A 30 -19.91 25.18 -7.00
C LEU A 30 -21.05 25.96 -7.66
N THR A 31 -21.44 25.52 -8.85
CA THR A 31 -22.71 25.88 -9.50
C THR A 31 -23.29 24.63 -10.17
N ASP A 32 -24.47 24.72 -10.76
CA ASP A 32 -25.06 23.60 -11.50
C ASP A 32 -24.09 23.07 -12.56
N GLY A 33 -23.63 21.83 -12.36
CA GLY A 33 -22.69 21.14 -13.26
C GLY A 33 -21.22 21.56 -13.16
N LEU A 34 -20.84 22.47 -12.24
CA LEU A 34 -19.47 22.96 -12.11
C LEU A 34 -18.93 22.77 -10.69
N ARG A 35 -17.72 22.20 -10.59
CA ARG A 35 -16.87 22.30 -9.41
C ARG A 35 -15.50 22.80 -9.81
N ALA A 36 -15.27 24.09 -9.58
CA ALA A 36 -14.06 24.77 -10.02
C ALA A 36 -13.23 25.27 -8.85
N ARG A 37 -11.94 25.39 -9.06
CA ARG A 37 -11.01 25.87 -8.04
C ARG A 37 -11.15 27.37 -7.88
N ILE A 38 -10.93 27.85 -6.67
CA ILE A 38 -10.77 29.27 -6.38
C ILE A 38 -9.28 29.54 -6.23
N ILE A 39 -8.74 30.51 -6.96
CA ILE A 39 -7.34 30.97 -6.85
C ILE A 39 -7.37 32.43 -6.42
N LYS A 40 -6.41 32.81 -5.58
CA LYS A 40 -6.18 34.20 -5.21
C LYS A 40 -5.14 34.80 -6.14
N GLU A 41 -5.47 35.91 -6.78
CA GLU A 41 -4.59 36.64 -7.70
C GLU A 41 -4.54 38.11 -7.25
N GLY A 42 -3.48 38.48 -6.53
CA GLY A 42 -3.39 39.78 -5.85
C GLY A 42 -4.51 39.95 -4.82
N ASP A 43 -5.39 40.93 -5.04
CA ASP A 43 -6.54 41.23 -4.18
C ASP A 43 -7.86 40.61 -4.68
N SER A 44 -7.80 39.78 -5.72
CA SER A 44 -8.97 39.15 -6.34
C SER A 44 -8.99 37.63 -6.18
N TYR A 45 -10.18 37.06 -6.29
CA TYR A 45 -10.47 35.63 -6.20
C TYR A 45 -11.12 35.18 -7.51
N SER A 46 -10.39 34.38 -8.28
CA SER A 46 -10.80 33.92 -9.60
C SER A 46 -11.26 32.46 -9.53
N VAL A 47 -12.36 32.15 -10.20
CA VAL A 47 -12.82 30.76 -10.37
C VAL A 47 -12.24 30.20 -11.66
N VAL A 48 -11.38 29.19 -11.52
CA VAL A 48 -10.59 28.62 -12.61
C VAL A 48 -11.50 28.07 -13.71
N ASP A 49 -11.08 28.27 -14.96
CA ASP A 49 -11.80 27.86 -16.17
C ASP A 49 -13.17 28.53 -16.34
N THR A 50 -13.37 29.68 -15.68
CA THR A 50 -14.55 30.54 -15.84
C THR A 50 -14.16 32.02 -15.97
N GLY A 51 -15.12 32.88 -16.30
CA GLY A 51 -14.95 34.34 -16.25
C GLY A 51 -15.32 34.96 -14.90
N LEU A 52 -15.59 34.15 -13.86
CA LEU A 52 -16.01 34.66 -12.55
C LEU A 52 -14.80 35.14 -11.75
N GLN A 53 -14.88 36.37 -11.28
CA GLN A 53 -13.90 37.00 -10.41
C GLN A 53 -14.61 37.78 -9.31
N PHE A 54 -14.11 37.69 -8.10
CA PHE A 54 -14.65 38.35 -6.92
C PHE A 54 -13.54 39.13 -6.22
N SER A 55 -13.86 40.31 -5.74
CA SER A 55 -13.07 40.95 -4.69
C SER A 55 -13.21 40.19 -3.37
N LYS A 56 -12.32 40.48 -2.41
CA LYS A 56 -12.42 39.92 -1.06
C LYS A 56 -13.80 40.13 -0.41
N LYS A 57 -14.36 41.34 -0.54
CA LYS A 57 -15.68 41.66 0.05
C LYS A 57 -16.81 40.87 -0.62
N GLU A 58 -16.75 40.70 -1.94
CA GLU A 58 -17.77 39.97 -2.69
C GLU A 58 -17.76 38.49 -2.35
N ILE A 59 -16.59 37.85 -2.29
CA ILE A 59 -16.51 36.42 -1.96
C ILE A 59 -16.88 36.15 -0.50
N GLU A 60 -16.52 37.04 0.43
CA GLU A 60 -16.95 36.97 1.84
C GLU A 60 -18.47 37.14 1.96
N SER A 61 -19.06 38.12 1.25
CA SER A 61 -20.52 38.26 1.20
C SER A 61 -21.19 37.03 0.61
N LEU A 62 -20.59 36.42 -0.42
CA LEU A 62 -21.14 35.24 -1.07
C LEU A 62 -21.08 34.00 -0.17
N LEU A 63 -20.07 33.87 0.69
CA LEU A 63 -19.98 32.82 1.69
C LEU A 63 -21.15 32.89 2.69
N GLU A 64 -21.57 34.10 3.07
CA GLU A 64 -22.71 34.31 3.97
C GLU A 64 -24.06 34.09 3.28
N THR A 65 -24.23 34.58 2.05
CA THR A 65 -25.52 34.52 1.35
C THR A 65 -25.75 33.21 0.60
N ASN A 66 -24.69 32.54 0.17
CA ASN A 66 -24.72 31.35 -0.68
C ASN A 66 -23.66 30.31 -0.27
N PRO A 67 -23.66 29.83 1.00
CA PRO A 67 -22.67 28.87 1.48
C PRO A 67 -22.67 27.55 0.68
N GLU A 68 -23.80 27.16 0.07
CA GLU A 68 -23.93 25.98 -0.79
C GLU A 68 -23.04 26.04 -2.04
N ARG A 69 -22.56 27.23 -2.42
CA ARG A 69 -21.64 27.43 -3.54
C ARG A 69 -20.18 27.10 -3.20
N PHE A 70 -19.89 26.70 -1.96
CA PHE A 70 -18.52 26.43 -1.53
C PHE A 70 -18.38 25.00 -1.06
N SER A 71 -17.30 24.33 -1.48
CA SER A 71 -16.94 23.02 -0.93
C SER A 71 -15.47 22.94 -0.56
N PRO A 72 -15.12 22.27 0.54
CA PRO A 72 -13.73 22.10 0.92
C PRO A 72 -13.01 21.13 -0.01
N ASN A 73 -11.70 21.31 -0.15
CA ASN A 73 -10.82 20.31 -0.74
C ASN A 73 -10.39 19.27 0.31
N VAL A 74 -9.46 18.39 -0.08
CA VAL A 74 -8.94 17.32 0.80
C VAL A 74 -8.32 17.81 2.11
N ILE A 75 -7.83 19.05 2.19
CA ILE A 75 -7.23 19.64 3.40
C ILE A 75 -8.30 20.14 4.36
N LEU A 76 -9.29 20.89 3.86
CA LEU A 76 -10.35 21.45 4.71
C LEU A 76 -11.53 20.51 4.93
N ARG A 77 -11.70 19.46 4.13
CA ARG A 77 -12.82 18.52 4.28
C ARG A 77 -12.78 17.82 5.65
N PRO A 78 -11.63 17.33 6.16
CA PRO A 78 -11.52 16.81 7.52
C PRO A 78 -11.89 17.82 8.61
N VAL A 79 -11.42 19.06 8.50
CA VAL A 79 -11.76 20.14 9.44
C VAL A 79 -13.27 20.39 9.42
N TYR A 80 -13.85 20.55 8.23
CA TYR A 80 -15.28 20.75 8.06
C TYR A 80 -16.07 19.60 8.68
N GLN A 81 -15.66 18.34 8.42
CA GLN A 81 -16.27 17.15 9.00
C GLN A 81 -16.25 17.19 10.53
N GLU A 82 -15.13 17.47 11.18
CA GLU A 82 -15.08 17.52 12.65
C GLU A 82 -15.87 18.68 13.25
N VAL A 83 -16.06 19.78 12.52
CA VAL A 83 -16.92 20.89 12.97
C VAL A 83 -18.38 20.48 12.98
N ILE A 84 -18.87 19.83 11.92
CA ILE A 84 -20.30 19.48 11.78
C ILE A 84 -20.66 18.13 12.43
N LEU A 85 -19.70 17.20 12.49
CA LEU A 85 -19.86 15.84 12.99
C LEU A 85 -18.63 15.48 13.85
N PRO A 86 -18.51 16.05 15.07
CA PRO A 86 -17.43 15.72 15.98
C PRO A 86 -17.40 14.21 16.23
N ASN A 87 -16.30 13.54 15.89
CA ASN A 87 -16.18 12.11 16.07
C ASN A 87 -15.00 11.72 16.96
N LEU A 88 -15.13 10.53 17.57
CA LEU A 88 -14.06 9.95 18.38
C LEU A 88 -12.91 9.44 17.50
N GLY A 89 -13.21 8.97 16.29
CA GLY A 89 -12.24 8.38 15.40
C GLY A 89 -12.64 8.41 13.94
N TYR A 90 -11.64 8.57 13.09
CA TYR A 90 -11.75 8.50 11.65
C TYR A 90 -11.31 7.11 11.16
N VAL A 91 -12.19 6.44 10.42
CA VAL A 91 -11.89 5.15 9.78
C VAL A 91 -11.53 5.38 8.32
N GLY A 92 -10.32 5.01 7.91
CA GLY A 92 -9.84 5.29 6.56
C GLY A 92 -8.91 4.22 5.98
N GLY A 93 -8.69 4.28 4.66
CA GLY A 93 -7.68 3.47 4.00
C GLY A 93 -6.25 3.97 4.25
N PRO A 94 -5.21 3.19 3.88
CA PRO A 94 -3.81 3.54 4.13
C PRO A 94 -3.39 4.90 3.58
N SER A 95 -3.82 5.23 2.35
CA SER A 95 -3.54 6.53 1.74
C SER A 95 -4.27 7.67 2.44
N GLU A 96 -5.47 7.41 2.97
CA GLU A 96 -6.22 8.45 3.67
C GLU A 96 -5.55 8.78 5.00
N LEU A 97 -5.31 7.78 5.84
CA LEU A 97 -4.70 7.98 7.14
C LEU A 97 -3.32 8.65 7.04
N ALA A 98 -2.54 8.26 6.02
CA ALA A 98 -1.25 8.89 5.75
C ALA A 98 -1.37 10.39 5.48
N TYR A 99 -2.41 10.86 4.79
CA TYR A 99 -2.59 12.30 4.62
C TYR A 99 -3.19 12.99 5.84
N TRP A 100 -4.02 12.31 6.64
CA TRP A 100 -4.56 12.88 7.87
C TRP A 100 -3.45 13.33 8.83
N PHE A 101 -2.34 12.60 8.91
CA PHE A 101 -1.17 13.02 9.70
C PHE A 101 -0.59 14.37 9.26
N GLN A 102 -0.71 14.76 7.98
CA GLN A 102 -0.26 16.06 7.49
C GLN A 102 -1.18 17.22 7.95
N LEU A 103 -2.35 16.91 8.49
CA LEU A 103 -3.36 17.91 8.88
C LEU A 103 -3.31 18.29 10.37
N LYS A 104 -2.47 17.64 11.19
CA LYS A 104 -2.43 17.87 12.64
C LYS A 104 -2.32 19.35 13.02
N SER A 105 -1.42 20.08 12.37
CA SER A 105 -1.23 21.53 12.56
C SER A 105 -2.44 22.37 12.13
N VAL A 106 -3.19 21.92 11.12
CA VAL A 106 -4.44 22.56 10.67
C VAL A 106 -5.52 22.41 11.74
N PHE A 107 -5.65 21.21 12.32
CA PHE A 107 -6.58 20.97 13.43
C PHE A 107 -6.25 21.80 14.66
N ASP A 108 -4.96 21.89 15.03
CA ASP A 108 -4.50 22.72 16.13
C ASP A 108 -4.81 24.20 15.90
N HIS A 109 -4.63 24.69 14.68
CA HIS A 109 -4.96 26.07 14.30
C HIS A 109 -6.45 26.38 14.49
N PHE A 110 -7.34 25.48 14.05
CA PHE A 110 -8.78 25.63 14.24
C PHE A 110 -9.27 25.22 15.64
N LYS A 111 -8.35 24.81 16.54
CA LYS A 111 -8.66 24.35 17.91
C LYS A 111 -9.67 23.20 17.93
N LEU A 112 -9.60 22.32 16.95
CA LEU A 112 -10.43 21.12 16.85
C LEU A 112 -9.69 19.92 17.41
N ALA A 113 -10.44 18.99 18.01
CA ALA A 113 -9.89 17.71 18.40
C ALA A 113 -9.43 16.95 17.15
N PHE A 114 -8.20 16.42 17.19
CA PHE A 114 -7.72 15.53 16.14
C PHE A 114 -8.22 14.11 16.44
N PRO A 115 -9.04 13.50 15.57
CA PRO A 115 -9.70 12.23 15.87
C PRO A 115 -8.70 11.07 15.91
N ILE A 116 -9.08 9.98 16.56
CA ILE A 116 -8.31 8.73 16.55
C ILE A 116 -8.33 8.16 15.12
N LEU A 117 -7.16 8.07 14.49
CA LEU A 117 -7.04 7.51 13.15
C LEU A 117 -7.02 5.99 13.22
N MET A 118 -8.02 5.34 12.61
CA MET A 118 -8.14 3.88 12.57
C MET A 118 -8.12 3.36 11.13
N PRO A 119 -7.37 2.30 10.83
CA PRO A 119 -7.50 1.61 9.55
C PRO A 119 -8.89 0.99 9.46
N ARG A 120 -9.50 1.11 8.28
CA ARG A 120 -10.67 0.29 7.96
C ARG A 120 -10.30 -1.20 8.00
N SER A 121 -11.32 -2.04 8.12
CA SER A 121 -11.13 -3.48 7.95
C SER A 121 -10.57 -3.79 6.57
N PHE A 122 -9.57 -4.66 6.52
CA PHE A 122 -9.00 -5.20 5.28
C PHE A 122 -9.47 -6.64 5.13
N VAL A 123 -10.07 -6.94 3.97
CA VAL A 123 -10.71 -8.23 3.74
C VAL A 123 -10.26 -8.78 2.40
N MET A 124 -9.87 -10.05 2.40
CA MET A 124 -9.61 -10.81 1.19
C MET A 124 -10.61 -11.96 1.11
N TYR A 125 -11.42 -11.97 0.06
CA TYR A 125 -12.36 -13.05 -0.19
C TYR A 125 -11.75 -14.13 -1.10
N LEU A 126 -11.62 -15.34 -0.57
CA LEU A 126 -11.14 -16.49 -1.33
C LEU A 126 -12.33 -17.25 -1.92
N GLY A 127 -12.74 -16.92 -3.14
CA GLY A 127 -13.80 -17.64 -3.83
C GLY A 127 -13.56 -19.15 -3.91
N GLN A 128 -14.62 -19.94 -4.11
CA GLN A 128 -14.57 -21.41 -3.99
C GLN A 128 -13.54 -22.03 -4.94
N ALA A 129 -13.45 -21.55 -6.18
CA ALA A 129 -12.46 -22.00 -7.16
C ALA A 129 -11.02 -21.72 -6.70
N THR A 130 -10.78 -20.56 -6.08
CA THR A 130 -9.46 -20.16 -5.55
C THR A 130 -9.08 -21.01 -4.34
N CYS A 131 -10.02 -21.26 -3.41
CA CYS A 131 -9.83 -22.18 -2.29
C CYS A 131 -9.42 -23.58 -2.78
N ARG A 132 -10.15 -24.16 -3.73
CA ARG A 132 -9.83 -25.49 -4.30
C ARG A 132 -8.42 -25.55 -4.88
N LYS A 133 -7.94 -24.49 -5.55
CA LYS A 133 -6.57 -24.44 -6.09
C LYS A 133 -5.53 -24.30 -4.99
N ILE A 134 -5.77 -23.46 -3.99
CA ILE A 134 -4.89 -23.29 -2.82
C ILE A 134 -4.72 -24.63 -2.09
N ASP A 135 -5.82 -25.34 -1.83
CA ASP A 135 -5.82 -26.63 -1.13
C ASP A 135 -5.13 -27.71 -1.97
N LYS A 136 -5.43 -27.78 -3.28
CA LYS A 136 -4.81 -28.73 -4.22
C LYS A 136 -3.28 -28.57 -4.28
N LEU A 137 -2.80 -27.33 -4.25
CA LEU A 137 -1.37 -27.04 -4.30
C LEU A 137 -0.71 -27.13 -2.91
N GLY A 138 -1.49 -27.05 -1.83
CA GLY A 138 -0.98 -26.95 -0.47
C GLY A 138 -0.23 -25.63 -0.26
N VAL A 139 -0.76 -24.53 -0.81
CA VAL A 139 -0.20 -23.19 -0.65
C VAL A 139 -0.42 -22.71 0.78
N ALA A 140 0.62 -22.19 1.43
CA ALA A 140 0.45 -21.57 2.73
C ALA A 140 -0.30 -20.23 2.59
N ILE A 141 -1.33 -20.03 3.41
CA ILE A 141 -2.18 -18.83 3.35
C ILE A 141 -1.36 -17.53 3.51
N LYS A 142 -0.31 -17.54 4.34
CA LYS A 142 0.58 -16.37 4.50
C LYS A 142 1.30 -15.96 3.21
N ASP A 143 1.53 -16.90 2.30
CA ASP A 143 2.31 -16.65 1.09
C ASP A 143 1.50 -15.92 0.02
N ILE A 144 0.16 -15.91 0.12
CA ILE A 144 -0.70 -15.20 -0.84
C ILE A 144 -0.50 -13.69 -0.80
N PHE A 145 0.04 -13.15 0.30
CA PHE A 145 0.34 -11.73 0.45
C PHE A 145 1.69 -11.33 -0.16
N LEU A 146 2.50 -12.30 -0.59
CA LEU A 146 3.74 -12.04 -1.30
C LEU A 146 3.44 -11.53 -2.71
N ARG A 147 4.36 -10.74 -3.27
CA ARG A 147 4.34 -10.42 -4.71
C ARG A 147 4.33 -11.70 -5.56
N GLU A 148 3.71 -11.67 -6.73
CA GLU A 148 3.56 -12.83 -7.63
C GLU A 148 4.86 -13.63 -7.81
N ASP A 149 5.98 -12.94 -8.06
CA ASP A 149 7.28 -13.58 -8.28
C ASP A 149 7.78 -14.31 -7.04
N LEU A 150 7.59 -13.71 -5.86
CA LEU A 150 7.96 -14.27 -4.56
C LEU A 150 7.00 -15.40 -4.15
N PHE A 151 5.70 -15.25 -4.42
CA PHE A 151 4.67 -16.26 -4.20
C PHE A 151 5.00 -17.55 -4.97
N ILE A 152 5.26 -17.42 -6.28
CA ILE A 152 5.66 -18.55 -7.13
C ILE A 152 6.98 -19.15 -6.64
N ASN A 153 7.97 -18.32 -6.28
CA ASN A 153 9.26 -18.80 -5.78
C ASN A 153 9.11 -19.58 -4.46
N ALA A 154 8.30 -19.08 -3.53
CA ALA A 154 8.03 -19.71 -2.25
C ALA A 154 7.40 -21.08 -2.45
N TYR A 155 6.38 -21.18 -3.31
CA TYR A 155 5.77 -22.46 -3.66
C TYR A 155 6.79 -23.45 -4.23
N VAL A 156 7.56 -23.07 -5.27
CA VAL A 156 8.52 -23.98 -5.91
C VAL A 156 9.58 -24.45 -4.92
N LYS A 157 10.12 -23.53 -4.10
CA LYS A 157 11.08 -23.88 -3.04
C LYS A 157 10.51 -24.88 -2.03
N SER A 158 9.24 -24.71 -1.64
CA SER A 158 8.57 -25.61 -0.68
C SER A 158 8.42 -27.04 -1.23
N LYS A 159 8.24 -27.21 -2.53
CA LYS A 159 8.06 -28.53 -3.18
C LYS A 159 9.38 -29.21 -3.54
N SER A 160 10.48 -28.47 -3.58
CA SER A 160 11.80 -29.02 -3.91
C SER A 160 12.58 -29.53 -2.69
N ASN A 161 11.98 -29.60 -1.50
CA ASN A 161 12.60 -30.14 -0.27
C ASN A 161 14.04 -29.63 -0.01
N GLY A 162 14.29 -28.33 -0.24
CA GLY A 162 15.61 -27.72 -0.04
C GLY A 162 16.64 -27.96 -1.15
N GLN A 163 16.36 -28.83 -2.14
CA GLN A 163 17.30 -29.14 -3.24
C GLN A 163 17.65 -27.95 -4.13
N LEU A 164 16.84 -26.88 -4.08
CA LEU A 164 17.08 -25.64 -4.82
C LEU A 164 17.88 -24.60 -4.03
N SER A 165 18.10 -24.81 -2.73
CA SER A 165 18.88 -23.85 -1.93
C SER A 165 20.35 -24.22 -1.97
N LEU A 166 21.19 -23.24 -2.29
CA LEU A 166 22.64 -23.37 -2.20
C LEU A 166 23.18 -22.61 -0.98
N ALA A 167 22.38 -22.49 0.09
CA ALA A 167 22.74 -21.74 1.29
C ALA A 167 24.00 -22.32 1.95
N GLU A 168 24.03 -23.63 2.20
CA GLU A 168 25.18 -24.34 2.77
C GLU A 168 26.44 -24.13 1.92
N ALA A 169 26.35 -24.30 0.61
CA ALA A 169 27.47 -24.06 -0.30
C ALA A 169 27.97 -22.60 -0.26
N LYS A 170 27.10 -21.61 -0.03
CA LYS A 170 27.51 -20.20 0.14
C LYS A 170 28.21 -19.97 1.48
N GLU A 171 27.76 -20.64 2.53
CA GLU A 171 28.40 -20.57 3.85
C GLU A 171 29.80 -21.20 3.82
N GLU A 172 29.93 -22.38 3.22
CA GLU A 172 31.23 -23.05 3.01
C GLU A 172 32.18 -22.18 2.18
N LEU A 173 31.68 -21.59 1.07
CA LEU A 173 32.46 -20.67 0.24
C LEU A 173 32.92 -19.44 1.04
N THR A 174 32.03 -18.86 1.84
CA THR A 174 32.34 -17.70 2.68
C THR A 174 33.41 -18.03 3.73
N ALA A 175 33.32 -19.20 4.37
CA ALA A 175 34.31 -19.68 5.31
C ALA A 175 35.68 -19.90 4.64
N LEU A 176 35.69 -20.46 3.42
CA LEU A 176 36.90 -20.64 2.62
C LEU A 176 37.59 -19.29 2.32
N PHE A 177 36.84 -18.30 1.83
CA PHE A 177 37.38 -16.97 1.54
C PHE A 177 37.86 -16.23 2.80
N ALA A 178 37.20 -16.42 3.95
CA ALA A 178 37.69 -15.88 5.22
C ALA A 178 39.07 -16.46 5.60
N GLY A 179 39.30 -17.76 5.34
CA GLY A 179 40.59 -18.41 5.52
C GLY A 179 41.67 -17.87 4.56
N ILE A 180 41.32 -17.68 3.28
CA ILE A 180 42.21 -17.10 2.27
C ILE A 180 42.59 -15.66 2.66
N LYS A 181 41.61 -14.84 3.09
CA LYS A 181 41.82 -13.45 3.50
C LYS A 181 42.84 -13.35 4.64
N LYS A 182 42.72 -14.21 5.66
CA LYS A 182 43.69 -14.28 6.78
C LYS A 182 45.10 -14.62 6.33
N LYS A 183 45.27 -15.49 5.32
CA LYS A 183 46.59 -15.83 4.76
C LYS A 183 47.14 -14.69 3.90
N ALA A 184 46.31 -14.11 3.03
CA ALA A 184 46.68 -13.01 2.14
C ALA A 184 47.14 -11.77 2.93
N ALA A 185 46.44 -11.42 4.00
CA ALA A 185 46.80 -10.28 4.86
C ALA A 185 48.16 -10.42 5.57
N LYS A 186 48.67 -11.66 5.74
CA LYS A 186 50.02 -11.90 6.28
C LYS A 186 51.12 -11.70 5.23
N VAL A 187 50.78 -11.78 3.95
CA VAL A 187 51.70 -11.53 2.84
C VAL A 187 51.72 -10.05 2.52
N ASP A 188 50.54 -9.46 2.29
CA ASP A 188 50.37 -8.03 2.02
C ASP A 188 48.93 -7.61 2.41
N ALA A 189 48.82 -6.56 3.21
CA ALA A 189 47.53 -6.04 3.69
C ALA A 189 46.61 -5.57 2.54
N THR A 190 47.17 -5.13 1.41
CA THR A 190 46.42 -4.67 0.24
C THR A 190 45.68 -5.81 -0.49
N LEU A 191 46.15 -7.05 -0.34
CA LEU A 191 45.52 -8.23 -0.95
C LEU A 191 44.19 -8.61 -0.29
N ALA A 192 43.91 -8.12 0.93
CA ALA A 192 42.65 -8.40 1.61
C ALA A 192 41.42 -7.90 0.81
N ALA A 193 41.53 -6.73 0.18
CA ALA A 193 40.47 -6.15 -0.66
C ALA A 193 40.22 -6.97 -1.92
N LEU A 194 41.28 -7.51 -2.54
CA LEU A 194 41.17 -8.40 -3.68
C LEU A 194 40.40 -9.68 -3.32
N VAL A 195 40.74 -10.31 -2.18
CA VAL A 195 40.08 -11.54 -1.72
C VAL A 195 38.59 -11.30 -1.43
N GLU A 196 38.22 -10.16 -0.84
CA GLU A 196 36.81 -9.79 -0.63
C GLU A 196 36.06 -9.63 -1.96
N SER A 197 36.67 -8.95 -2.94
CA SER A 197 36.08 -8.80 -4.28
C SER A 197 35.82 -10.17 -4.92
N GLU A 198 36.79 -11.08 -4.86
CA GLU A 198 36.65 -12.44 -5.40
C GLU A 198 35.61 -13.28 -4.65
N GLN A 199 35.48 -13.10 -3.34
CA GLN A 199 34.42 -13.72 -2.55
C GLN A 199 33.04 -13.26 -3.05
N ILE A 200 32.84 -11.95 -3.18
CA ILE A 200 31.58 -11.36 -3.64
C ILE A 200 31.23 -11.89 -5.04
N ASN A 201 32.22 -11.96 -5.94
CA ASN A 201 32.03 -12.46 -7.31
C ASN A 201 31.69 -13.97 -7.32
N SER A 202 32.31 -14.76 -6.46
CA SER A 202 32.03 -16.19 -6.32
C SER A 202 30.62 -16.44 -5.78
N VAL A 203 30.19 -15.69 -4.75
CA VAL A 203 28.82 -15.76 -4.22
C VAL A 203 27.80 -15.35 -5.28
N LYS A 204 28.08 -14.31 -6.08
CA LYS A 204 27.23 -13.92 -7.23
C LYS A 204 27.12 -15.05 -8.25
N SER A 205 28.19 -15.79 -8.52
CA SER A 205 28.16 -16.94 -9.42
C SER A 205 27.30 -18.09 -8.88
N ILE A 206 27.39 -18.41 -7.59
CA ILE A 206 26.48 -19.40 -6.96
C ILE A 206 25.02 -18.93 -7.05
N ASN A 207 24.74 -17.66 -6.78
CA ASN A 207 23.39 -17.11 -6.92
C ASN A 207 22.86 -17.28 -8.36
N ARG A 208 23.69 -17.10 -9.39
CA ARG A 208 23.29 -17.33 -10.79
C ARG A 208 22.93 -18.79 -11.05
N VAL A 209 23.65 -19.74 -10.47
CA VAL A 209 23.34 -21.18 -10.57
C VAL A 209 22.01 -21.48 -9.88
N GLU A 210 21.82 -21.00 -8.65
CA GLU A 210 20.57 -21.16 -7.88
C GLU A 210 19.35 -20.64 -8.66
N GLN A 211 19.47 -19.47 -9.30
CA GLN A 211 18.40 -18.90 -10.15
C GLN A 211 18.12 -19.76 -11.39
N LYS A 212 19.16 -20.34 -12.02
CA LYS A 212 18.97 -21.26 -13.16
C LYS A 212 18.29 -22.57 -12.73
N MET A 213 18.64 -23.11 -11.57
CA MET A 213 17.99 -24.30 -10.99
C MET A 213 16.50 -24.01 -10.74
N LEU A 214 16.19 -22.89 -10.09
CA LEU A 214 14.81 -22.47 -9.84
C LEU A 214 14.02 -22.29 -11.15
N LYS A 215 14.64 -21.71 -12.18
CA LYS A 215 14.01 -21.53 -13.50
C LYS A 215 13.77 -22.87 -14.20
N ALA A 216 14.67 -23.84 -14.06
CA ALA A 216 14.50 -25.18 -14.60
C ALA A 216 13.33 -25.90 -13.92
N GLU A 217 13.26 -25.82 -12.58
CA GLU A 217 12.17 -26.45 -11.82
C GLU A 217 10.81 -25.85 -12.17
N LYS A 218 10.75 -24.51 -12.32
CA LYS A 218 9.56 -23.81 -12.83
C LYS A 218 9.09 -24.38 -14.18
N ARG A 219 10.00 -24.69 -15.10
CA ARG A 219 9.64 -25.24 -16.42
C ARG A 219 9.07 -26.65 -16.34
N ASN A 220 9.43 -27.43 -15.33
CA ASN A 220 8.91 -28.78 -15.11
C ASN A 220 7.49 -28.76 -14.52
N ARG A 221 7.07 -27.64 -13.91
CA ARG A 221 5.81 -27.48 -13.16
C ARG A 221 4.80 -26.56 -13.84
N LYS A 222 4.68 -26.62 -15.16
CA LYS A 222 3.87 -25.65 -15.94
C LYS A 222 2.41 -25.54 -15.47
N ASP A 223 1.76 -26.66 -15.18
CA ASP A 223 0.36 -26.68 -14.74
C ASP A 223 0.17 -26.09 -13.34
N GLU A 224 1.10 -26.38 -12.41
CA GLU A 224 1.13 -25.77 -11.08
C GLU A 224 1.34 -24.26 -11.18
N LEU A 225 2.28 -23.82 -12.03
CA LEU A 225 2.51 -22.40 -12.28
C LEU A 225 1.30 -21.69 -12.86
N ARG A 226 0.56 -22.33 -13.77
CA ARG A 226 -0.69 -21.77 -14.30
C ARG A 226 -1.71 -21.58 -13.17
N MET A 227 -1.93 -22.59 -12.33
CA MET A 227 -2.86 -22.49 -11.20
C MET A 227 -2.43 -21.43 -10.19
N LEU A 228 -1.13 -21.28 -9.89
CA LEU A 228 -0.63 -20.22 -9.01
C LEU A 228 -0.91 -18.82 -9.58
N LYS A 229 -0.71 -18.63 -10.88
CA LYS A 229 -1.02 -17.36 -11.54
C LYS A 229 -2.52 -17.05 -11.50
N GLU A 230 -3.36 -18.06 -11.73
CA GLU A 230 -4.81 -17.91 -11.62
C GLU A 230 -5.25 -17.58 -10.18
N ILE A 231 -4.63 -18.18 -9.16
CA ILE A 231 -4.85 -17.79 -7.76
C ILE A 231 -4.46 -16.32 -7.59
N TYR A 232 -3.26 -15.94 -8.01
CA TYR A 232 -2.74 -14.59 -7.81
C TYR A 232 -3.60 -13.53 -8.52
N GLU A 233 -4.00 -13.76 -9.77
CA GLU A 233 -4.85 -12.85 -10.53
C GLU A 233 -6.24 -12.69 -9.89
N SER A 234 -6.78 -13.74 -9.26
CA SER A 234 -8.04 -13.66 -8.52
C SER A 234 -7.94 -12.80 -7.25
N LEU A 235 -6.76 -12.71 -6.63
CA LEU A 235 -6.54 -11.92 -5.41
C LEU A 235 -6.06 -10.50 -5.72
N TYR A 236 -5.29 -10.36 -6.80
CA TYR A 236 -4.66 -9.13 -7.22
C TYR A 236 -4.92 -8.82 -8.71
N PRO A 237 -6.18 -8.63 -9.13
CA PRO A 237 -6.49 -8.39 -10.54
C PRO A 237 -5.79 -7.13 -11.04
N GLY A 238 -4.96 -7.26 -12.08
CA GLY A 238 -4.10 -6.17 -12.56
C GLY A 238 -3.05 -5.67 -11.55
N GLY A 239 -2.66 -6.50 -10.59
CA GLY A 239 -1.60 -6.22 -9.61
C GLY A 239 -2.04 -5.41 -8.39
N VAL A 240 -3.32 -5.12 -8.23
CA VAL A 240 -3.89 -4.43 -7.05
C VAL A 240 -4.85 -5.35 -6.30
N PRO A 241 -4.96 -5.25 -4.96
CA PRO A 241 -5.90 -6.06 -4.19
C PRO A 241 -7.32 -5.99 -4.78
N HIS A 242 -8.02 -7.13 -4.83
CA HIS A 242 -9.35 -7.18 -5.44
C HIS A 242 -10.36 -6.21 -4.83
N GLU A 243 -10.21 -5.82 -3.56
CA GLU A 243 -11.12 -4.86 -2.90
C GLU A 243 -11.07 -3.47 -3.53
N ARG A 244 -10.06 -3.18 -4.37
CA ARG A 244 -9.90 -1.94 -5.10
C ARG A 244 -10.43 -1.99 -6.54
N ARG A 245 -10.86 -3.17 -7.02
CA ARG A 245 -11.22 -3.40 -8.42
C ARG A 245 -12.54 -4.13 -8.60
N GLU A 246 -12.78 -5.13 -7.77
CA GLU A 246 -14.01 -5.91 -7.76
C GLU A 246 -15.15 -5.15 -7.08
N ASN A 247 -16.37 -5.52 -7.47
CA ASN A 247 -17.58 -4.99 -6.87
C ASN A 247 -18.27 -6.10 -6.08
N ILE A 248 -19.02 -5.75 -5.05
CA ILE A 248 -19.76 -6.73 -4.26
C ILE A 248 -20.74 -7.57 -5.10
N LEU A 249 -21.23 -7.01 -6.21
CA LEU A 249 -22.11 -7.69 -7.16
C LEU A 249 -21.41 -8.82 -7.94
N SER A 250 -20.07 -8.85 -7.99
CA SER A 250 -19.32 -9.97 -8.62
C SER A 250 -19.11 -11.15 -7.66
N VAL A 251 -19.52 -11.04 -6.40
CA VAL A 251 -19.34 -12.08 -5.39
C VAL A 251 -20.46 -13.12 -5.48
N ASP A 252 -20.12 -14.30 -6.00
CA ASP A 252 -21.02 -15.46 -6.06
C ASP A 252 -21.12 -16.17 -4.69
N ASN A 253 -21.73 -15.49 -3.71
CA ASN A 253 -22.06 -16.03 -2.39
C ASN A 253 -23.22 -15.21 -1.76
N PRO A 254 -24.44 -15.76 -1.67
CA PRO A 254 -25.59 -15.01 -1.17
C PRO A 254 -25.47 -14.61 0.30
N ASN A 255 -24.68 -15.33 1.09
CA ASN A 255 -24.48 -15.06 2.52
C ASN A 255 -23.23 -14.21 2.79
N PHE A 256 -22.59 -13.66 1.74
CA PHE A 256 -21.32 -12.94 1.85
C PHE A 256 -21.38 -11.80 2.86
N ILE A 257 -22.46 -11.00 2.85
CA ILE A 257 -22.63 -9.86 3.76
C ILE A 257 -22.71 -10.32 5.21
N GLU A 258 -23.55 -11.32 5.50
CA GLU A 258 -23.72 -11.85 6.86
C GLU A 258 -22.42 -12.44 7.39
N GLN A 259 -21.71 -13.21 6.57
CA GLN A 259 -20.41 -13.78 6.90
C GLN A 259 -19.35 -12.70 7.14
N LEU A 260 -19.37 -11.63 6.33
CA LEU A 260 -18.50 -10.47 6.51
C LEU A 260 -18.74 -9.82 7.87
N PHE A 261 -19.98 -9.46 8.19
CA PHE A 261 -20.32 -8.85 9.48
C PHE A 261 -19.99 -9.74 10.68
N ALA A 262 -20.17 -11.06 10.56
CA ALA A 262 -19.85 -12.00 11.63
C ALA A 262 -18.34 -12.12 11.92
N GLN A 263 -17.49 -11.89 10.92
CA GLN A 263 -16.02 -12.05 11.04
C GLN A 263 -15.29 -10.73 11.28
N LEU A 264 -15.93 -9.59 10.99
CA LEU A 264 -15.31 -8.28 11.16
C LEU A 264 -15.35 -7.82 12.62
N ASN A 265 -14.17 -7.65 13.20
CA ASN A 265 -13.98 -6.85 14.41
C ASN A 265 -13.13 -5.61 14.07
N PRO A 266 -13.75 -4.42 13.96
CA PRO A 266 -13.05 -3.18 13.57
C PRO A 266 -11.88 -2.79 14.48
N LEU A 267 -11.85 -3.28 15.72
CA LEU A 267 -10.83 -2.94 16.72
C LEU A 267 -9.68 -3.95 16.80
N ASP A 268 -9.76 -5.09 16.11
CA ASP A 268 -8.70 -6.11 16.14
C ASP A 268 -7.52 -5.77 15.21
N LEU A 269 -7.73 -4.85 14.26
CA LEU A 269 -6.73 -4.36 13.31
C LEU A 269 -6.03 -5.49 12.51
N LYS A 270 -6.69 -6.63 12.35
CA LYS A 270 -6.20 -7.77 11.58
C LYS A 270 -6.72 -7.75 10.15
N TYR A 271 -5.92 -8.33 9.27
CA TYR A 271 -6.36 -8.64 7.92
C TYR A 271 -7.25 -9.89 7.95
N VAL A 272 -8.48 -9.76 7.49
CA VAL A 272 -9.48 -10.84 7.50
C VAL A 272 -9.46 -11.58 6.17
N ILE A 273 -9.37 -12.91 6.23
CA ILE A 273 -9.47 -13.77 5.06
C ILE A 273 -10.79 -14.50 5.13
N LEU A 274 -11.72 -14.14 4.26
CA LEU A 274 -13.04 -14.73 4.19
C LEU A 274 -13.04 -15.87 3.16
N LYS A 275 -13.63 -17.00 3.53
CA LYS A 275 -13.82 -18.16 2.63
C LYS A 275 -15.32 -18.45 2.54
N PRO A 276 -15.83 -18.95 1.41
CA PRO A 276 -17.20 -19.43 1.32
C PRO A 276 -17.40 -20.59 2.31
N ASP A 277 -18.60 -20.70 2.88
CA ASP A 277 -18.95 -21.84 3.71
C ASP A 277 -18.81 -23.13 2.89
N ASN A 278 -18.16 -24.15 3.47
CA ASN A 278 -18.11 -25.51 2.92
C ASN A 278 -19.47 -26.23 3.05
N ARG A 279 -20.60 -25.54 2.88
CA ARG A 279 -21.89 -26.19 2.74
C ARG A 279 -21.95 -26.76 1.32
N GLN A 280 -21.49 -28.00 1.23
CA GLN A 280 -21.74 -28.90 0.11
C GLN A 280 -23.23 -28.83 -0.25
N HIS A 281 -23.52 -28.51 -1.51
CA HIS A 281 -24.64 -29.13 -2.22
C HIS A 281 -24.08 -30.32 -2.98
#